data_AF-A0A428NX07-F1
#
_entry.id   AF-A0A428NX07-F1
#
_cell.length_a   1.000
_cell.length_b   1.000
_cell.length_c   1.000
_cell.angle_alpha   90.00
_cell.angle_beta   90.00
_cell.angle_gamma   90.00
#
_symmetry.space_group_name_H-M   'P 1'
#
loop_
_entity.id
_entity.type
_entity.pdbx_description
1 polymer ?
#
loop_
_entity_poly.entity_id
_entity_poly.type
_entity_poly.pdbx_seq_one_letter_code
_entity_poly.pdbx_strand_id
1 'polypeptide(L)'
;MSGPRTKTGCWTCRLRRKKCDENKPACSNCTSQSLECYGYDQKPAWMLDKENWQHVLNSDEARDIRNTAERAYSRRRQKNIYATPWSAGVIVQDVKELGQPVRECHLLHSSTVLDRTWSNCKQPLRDCDYAPNYQPVQAFLDVIFPLQWGFFALCKQPDRRWLFDTIIASEPMYHASSGLCISFDTGVKAGFTNGTCHVTPEVRKSRLLALQGLQPYIADLQQRRVQNSSLLKAIHTVSIILLLSSLEIYGETEGTWEVHINAAGTVLDLIERQLATSDSVSAIGELLSNSTPSFEIRALAFFVATYVWTDILAEAAHGTSYSKPRTFDYLPLLRNDAIDMRSIMGCQNSVMIAIKQVSLLFRSMENGQQREATERTKALAFSIRHLIHEATSAFTNSHPGLVRMPLQSTCRLLPPMRLLKAISIFKKR
;
A
#
# COMPACT_ATOMS: atom_id res chain seq x y z
N MET A 1 10.08 -0.07 -18.31
CA MET A 1 10.98 -1.11 -18.87
C MET A 1 11.49 -0.68 -20.24
N SER A 2 12.76 -0.29 -20.35
CA SER A 2 13.43 0.02 -21.61
C SER A 2 14.17 -1.20 -22.13
N GLY A 3 13.47 -2.11 -22.79
CA GLY A 3 14.08 -3.19 -23.58
C GLY A 3 14.48 -2.70 -24.98
N PRO A 4 15.36 -3.43 -25.69
CA PRO A 4 15.78 -3.08 -27.05
C PRO A 4 14.56 -2.94 -27.98
N ARG A 5 14.56 -1.88 -28.79
CA ARG A 5 13.45 -1.53 -29.68
C ARG A 5 13.30 -2.61 -30.76
N THR A 6 12.17 -3.32 -30.78
CA THR A 6 11.84 -4.24 -31.87
C THR A 6 11.56 -3.43 -33.15
N LYS A 7 12.07 -3.90 -34.30
CA LYS A 7 11.86 -3.25 -35.62
C LYS A 7 10.43 -3.42 -36.16
N THR A 8 9.61 -4.20 -35.47
CA THR A 8 8.27 -4.69 -35.85
C THR A 8 7.11 -3.82 -35.37
N GLY A 9 7.36 -2.71 -34.67
CA GLY A 9 6.30 -1.81 -34.23
C GLY A 9 5.63 -1.04 -35.37
N CYS A 10 4.40 -0.55 -35.15
CA CYS A 10 3.66 0.23 -36.14
C CYS A 10 4.40 1.51 -36.56
N TRP A 11 4.12 1.99 -37.78
CA TRP A 11 4.80 3.16 -38.34
C TRP A 11 4.66 4.41 -37.45
N THR A 12 3.49 4.63 -36.86
CA THR A 12 3.25 5.74 -35.92
C THR A 12 4.14 5.65 -34.67
N CYS A 13 4.28 4.47 -34.05
CA CYS A 13 5.14 4.29 -32.87
C CYS A 13 6.63 4.44 -33.21
N ARG A 14 7.04 4.00 -34.41
CA ARG A 14 8.43 4.15 -34.90
C ARG A 14 8.80 5.63 -35.09
N LEU A 15 7.93 6.43 -35.71
CA LEU A 15 8.13 7.88 -35.84
C LEU A 15 8.23 8.57 -34.47
N ARG A 16 7.41 8.16 -33.51
CA ARG A 16 7.37 8.70 -32.15
C ARG A 16 8.46 8.15 -31.22
N ARG A 17 9.26 7.18 -31.70
CA ARG A 17 10.30 6.47 -30.93
C ARG A 17 9.79 5.83 -29.63
N LYS A 18 8.52 5.40 -29.59
CA LYS A 18 7.85 4.73 -28.45
C LYS A 18 7.76 3.22 -28.68
N LYS A 19 7.70 2.44 -27.59
CA LYS A 19 7.49 0.98 -27.65
C LYS A 19 6.08 0.70 -28.21
N CYS A 20 6.00 -0.19 -29.18
CA CYS A 20 4.75 -0.69 -29.73
C CYS A 20 4.39 -2.01 -29.05
N ASP A 21 3.10 -2.22 -28.83
CA ASP A 21 2.51 -3.45 -28.28
C ASP A 21 2.09 -4.44 -29.38
N GLU A 22 2.30 -4.10 -30.66
CA GLU A 22 2.14 -4.98 -31.84
C GLU A 22 0.72 -5.57 -32.05
N ASN A 23 -0.28 -5.07 -31.32
CA ASN A 23 -1.69 -5.41 -31.52
C ASN A 23 -2.21 -4.99 -32.90
N LYS A 24 -2.89 -5.89 -33.61
CA LYS A 24 -3.55 -5.65 -34.91
C LYS A 24 -5.08 -5.54 -34.71
N PRO A 25 -5.81 -4.67 -35.44
CA PRO A 25 -5.38 -3.84 -36.56
C PRO A 25 -4.66 -2.52 -36.16
N ALA A 26 -4.79 -2.07 -34.91
CA ALA A 26 -4.11 -0.89 -34.38
C ALA A 26 -3.53 -1.15 -32.99
N CYS A 27 -2.40 -0.50 -32.68
CA CYS A 27 -1.71 -0.70 -31.41
C CYS A 27 -2.41 0.09 -30.28
N SER A 28 -2.44 -0.46 -29.07
CA SER A 28 -3.07 0.18 -27.91
C SER A 28 -2.42 1.53 -27.59
N ASN A 29 -1.14 1.71 -27.91
CA ASN A 29 -0.43 2.97 -27.69
C ASN A 29 -0.89 4.10 -28.63
N CYS A 30 -1.33 3.79 -29.85
CA CYS A 30 -1.92 4.77 -30.76
C CYS A 30 -3.40 5.00 -30.43
N THR A 31 -4.17 3.92 -30.23
CA THR A 31 -5.60 3.99 -29.90
C THR A 31 -5.85 4.75 -28.60
N SER A 32 -5.09 4.44 -27.54
CA SER A 32 -5.23 5.13 -26.25
C SER A 32 -4.83 6.60 -26.32
N GLN A 33 -4.08 7.04 -27.32
CA GLN A 33 -3.68 8.45 -27.48
C GLN A 33 -4.50 9.17 -28.55
N SER A 34 -5.54 8.52 -29.09
CA SER A 34 -6.33 9.01 -30.22
C SER A 34 -5.44 9.44 -31.40
N LEU A 35 -4.37 8.69 -31.64
CA LEU A 35 -3.45 8.89 -32.75
C LEU A 35 -3.80 7.94 -33.88
N GLU A 36 -3.70 8.43 -35.12
CA GLU A 36 -3.84 7.60 -36.30
C GLU A 36 -2.74 6.53 -36.33
N CYS A 37 -3.15 5.27 -36.38
CA CYS A 37 -2.24 4.14 -36.45
C CYS A 37 -2.05 3.73 -37.91
N TYR A 38 -0.86 3.99 -38.45
CA TYR A 38 -0.50 3.65 -39.83
C TYR A 38 -0.19 2.15 -40.05
N GLY A 39 -0.53 1.29 -39.10
CA GLY A 39 -0.32 -0.16 -39.22
C GLY A 39 1.15 -0.59 -39.25
N TYR A 40 1.37 -1.84 -39.66
CA TYR A 40 2.64 -2.56 -39.53
C TYR A 40 3.29 -2.91 -40.86
N ASP A 41 2.46 -3.25 -41.85
CA ASP A 41 2.91 -3.98 -43.04
C ASP A 41 3.22 -3.00 -44.19
N GLN A 42 2.25 -2.17 -44.61
CA GLN A 42 2.45 -1.22 -45.70
C GLN A 42 2.91 0.15 -45.20
N LYS A 43 3.97 0.69 -45.83
CA LYS A 43 4.48 2.04 -45.57
C LYS A 43 3.45 3.06 -46.11
N PRO A 44 3.01 4.05 -45.31
CA PRO A 44 2.06 5.06 -45.77
C PRO A 44 2.51 5.79 -47.02
N ALA A 45 1.56 6.17 -47.88
CA ALA A 45 1.83 6.80 -49.18
C ALA A 45 2.77 8.01 -49.06
N TRP A 46 2.52 8.89 -48.09
CA TRP A 46 3.34 10.09 -47.85
C TRP A 46 4.81 9.78 -47.48
N MET A 47 5.11 8.55 -47.04
CA MET A 47 6.47 8.14 -46.75
C MET A 47 7.17 7.52 -47.97
N LEU A 48 6.43 7.05 -48.98
CA LEU A 48 7.00 6.37 -50.16
C LEU A 48 7.87 7.31 -51.00
N ASP A 49 7.50 8.59 -51.05
CA ASP A 49 8.18 9.63 -51.83
C ASP A 49 9.46 10.17 -51.18
N LYS A 50 9.94 9.55 -50.09
CA LYS A 50 11.11 10.00 -49.31
C LYS A 50 12.25 8.99 -49.40
N GLU A 51 13.41 9.45 -49.85
CA GLU A 51 14.61 8.62 -50.11
C GLU A 51 15.15 7.89 -48.89
N ASN A 52 15.08 8.51 -47.70
CA ASN A 52 15.64 7.96 -46.48
C ASN A 52 14.74 8.23 -45.26
N TRP A 53 14.98 7.48 -44.17
CA TRP A 53 14.21 7.62 -42.92
C TRP A 53 14.38 9.00 -42.26
N GLN A 54 15.47 9.69 -42.55
CA GLN A 54 15.75 11.04 -42.03
C GLN A 54 14.81 12.07 -42.70
N HIS A 55 14.59 11.95 -44.01
CA HIS A 55 13.62 12.74 -44.77
C HIS A 55 12.18 12.40 -44.36
N VAL A 56 11.89 11.13 -44.03
CA VAL A 56 10.60 10.74 -43.45
C VAL A 56 10.40 11.43 -42.09
N LEU A 57 11.38 11.40 -41.18
CA LEU A 57 11.25 12.05 -39.86
C LEU A 57 11.11 13.58 -39.95
N ASN A 58 11.74 14.20 -40.94
CA ASN A 58 11.73 15.65 -41.17
C ASN A 58 10.54 16.13 -42.01
N SER A 59 9.71 15.22 -42.53
CA SER A 59 8.49 15.57 -43.26
C SER A 59 7.45 16.27 -42.38
N ASP A 60 6.57 17.04 -43.01
CA ASP A 60 5.50 17.75 -42.31
C ASP A 60 4.50 16.78 -41.68
N GLU A 61 4.24 15.65 -42.33
CA GLU A 61 3.36 14.60 -41.84
C GLU A 61 3.94 13.94 -40.57
N ALA A 62 5.23 13.60 -40.57
CA ALA A 62 5.89 13.05 -39.37
C ALA A 62 5.98 14.07 -38.23
N ARG A 63 6.12 15.36 -38.56
CA ARG A 63 6.10 16.45 -37.58
C ARG A 63 4.70 16.61 -36.99
N ASP A 64 3.64 16.54 -37.80
CA ASP A 64 2.27 16.63 -37.34
C ASP A 64 1.89 15.46 -36.42
N ILE A 65 2.30 14.23 -36.75
CA ILE A 65 2.08 13.07 -35.87
C ILE A 65 2.75 13.25 -34.50
N ARG A 66 3.99 13.77 -34.47
CA ARG A 66 4.70 14.06 -33.22
C ARG A 66 4.05 15.19 -32.44
N ASN A 67 3.63 16.26 -33.11
CA ASN A 67 2.95 17.40 -32.51
C ASN A 67 1.57 17.01 -31.96
N THR A 68 0.81 16.21 -32.69
CA THR A 68 -0.50 15.70 -32.26
C THR A 68 -0.34 14.78 -31.05
N ALA A 69 0.70 13.95 -31.01
CA ALA A 69 1.05 13.17 -29.83
C ALA A 69 1.46 14.04 -28.64
N GLU A 70 2.26 15.10 -28.85
CA GLU A 70 2.67 16.03 -27.80
C GLU A 70 1.49 16.87 -27.29
N ARG A 71 0.57 17.28 -28.17
CA ARG A 71 -0.70 17.93 -27.82
C ARG A 71 -1.62 16.98 -27.05
N ALA A 72 -1.69 15.71 -27.43
CA ALA A 72 -2.46 14.71 -26.68
C ALA A 72 -1.86 14.44 -25.29
N TYR A 73 -0.53 14.34 -25.21
CA TYR A 73 0.19 14.21 -23.94
C TYR A 73 0.00 15.45 -23.05
N SER A 74 0.16 16.65 -23.61
CA SER A 74 -0.04 17.93 -22.92
C SER A 74 -1.49 18.10 -22.49
N ARG A 75 -2.48 17.77 -23.33
CA ARG A 75 -3.90 17.78 -22.94
C ARG A 75 -4.19 16.80 -21.81
N ARG A 76 -3.61 15.59 -21.79
CA ARG A 76 -3.74 14.66 -20.64
C ARG A 76 -3.08 15.19 -19.38
N ARG A 77 -1.85 15.67 -19.49
CA ARG A 77 -1.09 16.24 -18.38
C ARG A 77 -1.80 17.47 -17.82
N GLN A 78 -2.34 18.33 -18.68
CA GLN A 78 -3.05 19.53 -18.30
C GLN A 78 -4.46 19.22 -17.80
N LYS A 79 -5.15 18.20 -18.34
CA LYS A 79 -6.38 17.64 -17.74
C LYS A 79 -6.11 16.96 -16.39
N ASN A 80 -4.88 16.56 -16.07
CA ASN A 80 -4.44 16.13 -14.74
C ASN A 80 -4.01 17.29 -13.82
N ILE A 81 -3.55 18.43 -14.37
CA ILE A 81 -3.16 19.63 -13.61
C ILE A 81 -4.37 20.51 -13.29
N TYR A 82 -5.36 20.55 -14.19
CA TYR A 82 -6.67 21.21 -14.02
C TYR A 82 -7.81 20.19 -13.88
N ALA A 83 -7.49 18.91 -13.63
CA ALA A 83 -8.43 18.07 -12.89
C ALA A 83 -8.58 18.78 -11.55
N THR A 84 -9.71 19.46 -11.40
CA THR A 84 -10.18 19.94 -10.11
C THR A 84 -10.03 18.83 -9.08
N PRO A 85 -9.65 19.15 -7.83
CA PRO A 85 -9.57 18.17 -6.75
C PRO A 85 -10.80 17.28 -6.79
N TRP A 86 -10.65 15.96 -6.67
CA TRP A 86 -11.77 15.05 -6.39
C TRP A 86 -12.26 15.29 -4.95
N SER A 87 -12.68 16.52 -4.67
CA SER A 87 -13.47 16.95 -3.53
C SER A 87 -14.63 17.84 -3.99
N ALA A 88 -14.86 18.03 -5.29
CA ALA A 88 -16.05 18.69 -5.81
C ALA A 88 -16.87 17.73 -6.69
N GLY A 89 -17.93 17.17 -6.11
CA GLY A 89 -18.99 16.48 -6.83
C GLY A 89 -18.92 14.95 -6.80
N VAL A 90 -19.35 14.37 -5.68
CA VAL A 90 -20.19 13.17 -5.76
C VAL A 90 -21.33 13.53 -6.71
N ILE A 91 -21.41 12.91 -7.90
CA ILE A 91 -22.62 13.03 -8.70
C ILE A 91 -23.72 12.34 -7.91
N VAL A 92 -24.73 13.12 -7.52
CA VAL A 92 -25.91 12.77 -6.71
C VAL A 92 -26.81 11.71 -7.40
N GLN A 93 -26.38 11.11 -8.51
CA GLN A 93 -27.09 10.00 -9.17
C GLN A 93 -26.72 8.63 -8.57
N ASP A 94 -25.47 8.39 -8.16
CA ASP A 94 -25.11 7.08 -7.58
C ASP A 94 -25.58 6.91 -6.12
N VAL A 95 -26.05 8.00 -5.49
CA VAL A 95 -26.74 7.99 -4.19
C VAL A 95 -28.24 7.66 -4.37
N LYS A 96 -28.81 7.82 -5.57
CA LYS A 96 -30.23 7.50 -5.82
C LYS A 96 -30.49 6.01 -6.03
N GLU A 97 -29.48 5.22 -6.39
CA GLU A 97 -29.60 3.76 -6.52
C GLU A 97 -29.27 2.99 -5.22
N LEU A 98 -28.68 3.67 -4.24
CA LEU A 98 -28.56 3.17 -2.87
C LEU A 98 -29.84 3.57 -2.14
N GLY A 99 -30.74 2.61 -1.96
CA GLY A 99 -32.12 2.77 -1.47
C GLY A 99 -32.32 3.78 -0.33
N GLN A 100 -33.54 4.31 -0.31
CA GLN A 100 -34.05 5.35 0.59
C GLN A 100 -33.46 5.31 2.02
N PRO A 101 -33.20 6.48 2.63
CA PRO A 101 -32.78 6.56 4.01
C PRO A 101 -33.83 5.86 4.90
N VAL A 102 -33.37 4.89 5.68
CA VAL A 102 -34.18 4.30 6.74
C VAL A 102 -34.59 5.43 7.68
N ARG A 103 -35.91 5.54 7.89
CA ARG A 103 -36.61 6.57 8.64
C ARG A 103 -35.91 6.93 9.96
N GLU A 104 -35.87 8.23 10.22
CA GLU A 104 -35.51 8.83 11.50
C GLU A 104 -36.29 8.16 12.66
N CYS A 105 -35.55 7.55 13.60
CA CYS A 105 -36.05 7.37 14.96
C CYS A 105 -35.52 8.53 15.80
N HIS A 106 -36.39 9.49 16.06
CA HIS A 106 -36.19 10.51 17.07
C HIS A 106 -36.20 9.89 18.48
N LEU A 107 -35.36 10.48 19.35
CA LEU A 107 -35.33 10.40 20.82
C LEU A 107 -34.52 9.24 21.43
N LEU A 108 -33.27 9.52 21.86
CA LEU A 108 -32.99 10.04 23.21
C LEU A 108 -31.52 10.47 23.34
N HIS A 109 -31.31 11.60 23.99
CA HIS A 109 -30.02 12.04 24.50
C HIS A 109 -29.45 10.99 25.48
N SER A 110 -28.25 10.47 25.21
CA SER A 110 -27.17 10.26 26.20
C SER A 110 -26.08 9.33 25.63
N SER A 111 -24.84 9.85 25.59
CA SER A 111 -23.57 9.14 25.77
C SER A 111 -23.44 7.67 25.27
N THR A 112 -22.81 7.47 24.11
CA THR A 112 -21.50 6.79 23.92
C THR A 112 -21.32 6.39 22.45
N VAL A 113 -20.24 6.86 21.82
CA VAL A 113 -19.91 6.56 20.41
C VAL A 113 -19.47 5.08 20.21
N LEU A 114 -19.44 4.27 21.28
CA LEU A 114 -19.28 2.81 21.18
C LEU A 114 -20.57 2.07 20.76
N ASP A 115 -21.72 2.74 20.70
CA ASP A 115 -23.02 2.11 20.43
C ASP A 115 -23.34 1.88 18.93
N ARG A 116 -22.34 2.00 18.04
CA ARG A 116 -22.45 1.56 16.63
C ARG A 116 -21.54 0.37 16.35
N THR A 117 -21.68 -0.66 17.17
CA THR A 117 -21.20 -2.00 16.86
C THR A 117 -22.40 -2.84 16.43
N TRP A 118 -22.20 -3.85 15.57
CA TRP A 118 -23.26 -4.81 15.18
C TRP A 118 -24.02 -5.41 16.39
N SER A 119 -23.42 -5.35 17.58
CA SER A 119 -23.92 -5.73 18.90
C SER A 119 -25.18 -4.99 19.39
N ASN A 120 -25.59 -3.89 18.77
CA ASN A 120 -26.80 -3.16 19.20
C ASN A 120 -28.07 -3.52 18.41
N CYS A 121 -28.00 -4.51 17.51
CA CYS A 121 -29.18 -5.13 16.95
C CYS A 121 -29.91 -5.89 18.07
N LYS A 122 -31.01 -5.32 18.59
CA LYS A 122 -31.89 -5.99 19.58
C LYS A 122 -32.66 -7.19 18.99
N GLN A 123 -32.51 -7.47 17.70
CA GLN A 123 -33.14 -8.59 17.02
C GLN A 123 -32.30 -9.86 17.19
N PRO A 124 -32.92 -11.04 17.36
CA PRO A 124 -32.19 -12.30 17.35
C PRO A 124 -31.44 -12.48 16.03
N LEU A 125 -30.23 -13.05 16.08
CA LEU A 125 -29.28 -13.16 14.96
C LEU A 125 -29.88 -13.77 13.67
N ARG A 126 -30.95 -14.57 13.80
CA ARG A 126 -31.66 -15.22 12.69
C ARG A 126 -32.57 -14.28 11.90
N ASP A 127 -33.02 -13.18 12.52
CA ASP A 127 -34.01 -12.23 11.99
C ASP A 127 -33.45 -10.80 11.89
N CYS A 128 -32.15 -10.61 12.14
CA CYS A 128 -31.48 -9.32 11.97
C CYS A 128 -31.09 -9.17 10.49
N ASP A 129 -31.85 -8.37 9.73
CA ASP A 129 -31.54 -7.97 8.34
C ASP A 129 -30.16 -7.28 8.20
N TYR A 130 -29.57 -6.92 9.34
CA TYR A 130 -28.27 -6.28 9.45
C TYR A 130 -27.13 -7.26 9.77
N ALA A 131 -27.34 -8.58 9.95
CA ALA A 131 -26.25 -9.49 10.28
C ALA A 131 -25.13 -9.41 9.21
N PRO A 132 -23.86 -9.14 9.60
CA PRO A 132 -22.78 -9.01 8.63
C PRO A 132 -22.60 -10.36 7.94
N ASN A 133 -22.48 -10.34 6.62
CA ASN A 133 -22.01 -11.53 5.93
C ASN A 133 -20.59 -11.81 6.44
N TYR A 134 -20.37 -12.90 7.16
CA TYR A 134 -19.06 -13.25 7.69
C TYR A 134 -18.12 -13.81 6.61
N GLN A 135 -18.65 -14.20 5.44
CA GLN A 135 -17.86 -14.80 4.35
C GLN A 135 -16.67 -13.93 3.90
N PRO A 136 -16.80 -12.60 3.70
CA PRO A 136 -15.67 -11.76 3.31
C PRO A 136 -14.61 -11.67 4.41
N VAL A 137 -15.00 -11.66 5.68
CA VAL A 137 -14.05 -11.62 6.80
C VAL A 137 -13.31 -12.95 6.94
N GLN A 138 -14.02 -14.06 6.76
CA GLN A 138 -13.40 -15.38 6.74
C GLN A 138 -12.44 -15.52 5.55
N ALA A 139 -12.86 -15.11 4.35
CA ALA A 139 -12.01 -15.06 3.16
C ALA A 139 -10.78 -14.16 3.37
N PHE A 140 -10.94 -13.03 4.07
CA PHE A 140 -9.82 -12.17 4.45
C PHE A 140 -8.81 -12.94 5.30
N LEU A 141 -9.25 -13.61 6.36
CA LEU A 141 -8.38 -14.32 7.30
C LEU A 141 -7.72 -15.57 6.70
N ASP A 142 -8.41 -16.26 5.80
CA ASP A 142 -7.95 -17.51 5.21
C ASP A 142 -7.06 -17.29 3.97
N VAL A 143 -7.31 -16.22 3.21
CA VAL A 143 -6.63 -15.98 1.91
C VAL A 143 -5.79 -14.72 1.93
N ILE A 144 -6.38 -13.56 2.22
CA ILE A 144 -5.68 -12.27 2.08
C ILE A 144 -4.62 -12.10 3.17
N PHE A 145 -4.97 -12.43 4.41
CA PHE A 145 -4.10 -12.26 5.56
C PHE A 145 -2.80 -13.08 5.42
N PRO A 146 -2.81 -14.38 5.07
CA PRO A 146 -1.56 -15.13 4.82
C PRO A 146 -0.76 -14.63 3.61
N LEU A 147 -1.39 -13.99 2.62
CA LEU A 147 -0.68 -13.38 1.50
C LEU A 147 0.07 -12.12 1.94
N GLN A 148 -0.53 -11.30 2.79
CA GLN A 148 0.05 -10.05 3.28
C GLN A 148 1.05 -10.26 4.43
N TRP A 149 0.76 -11.19 5.34
CA TRP A 149 1.54 -11.47 6.55
C TRP A 149 1.86 -12.96 6.71
N GLY A 150 2.35 -13.60 5.64
CA GLY A 150 2.52 -15.06 5.61
C GLY A 150 3.48 -15.66 6.64
N PHE A 151 4.34 -14.85 7.28
CA PHE A 151 5.20 -15.32 8.36
C PHE A 151 4.48 -15.41 9.71
N PHE A 152 3.40 -14.65 9.89
CA PHE A 152 2.56 -14.71 11.09
C PHE A 152 1.99 -16.11 11.31
N ALA A 153 1.70 -16.85 10.23
CA ALA A 153 1.18 -18.21 10.27
C ALA A 153 2.21 -19.27 10.66
N LEU A 154 3.51 -18.99 10.50
CA LEU A 154 4.59 -19.94 10.76
C LEU A 154 5.03 -19.96 12.24
N CYS A 155 4.61 -18.95 13.01
CA CYS A 155 4.68 -19.01 14.47
C CYS A 155 3.66 -20.03 14.98
N LYS A 156 4.07 -20.92 15.89
CA LYS A 156 3.24 -22.01 16.44
C LYS A 156 1.94 -21.46 17.04
N GLN A 157 0.91 -21.39 16.20
CA GLN A 157 -0.46 -20.89 16.39
C GLN A 157 -0.65 -19.74 17.42
N PRO A 158 -0.39 -18.48 17.04
CA PRO A 158 -1.12 -17.37 17.63
C PRO A 158 -2.57 -17.43 17.11
N ASP A 159 -3.52 -17.59 18.02
CA ASP A 159 -4.95 -17.45 17.75
C ASP A 159 -5.21 -16.15 16.94
N ARG A 160 -5.91 -16.24 15.81
CA ARG A 160 -6.31 -15.07 14.98
C ARG A 160 -7.69 -14.54 15.33
N ARG A 161 -8.35 -15.14 16.32
CA ARG A 161 -9.65 -14.71 16.82
C ARG A 161 -9.63 -13.25 17.24
N TRP A 162 -8.53 -12.74 17.81
CA TRP A 162 -8.41 -11.31 18.11
C TRP A 162 -8.62 -10.44 16.87
N LEU A 163 -8.13 -10.84 15.70
CA LEU A 163 -8.28 -10.07 14.47
C LEU A 163 -9.69 -10.20 13.90
N PHE A 164 -10.27 -11.40 13.96
CA PHE A 164 -11.68 -11.60 13.63
C PHE A 164 -12.59 -10.72 14.50
N ASP A 165 -12.43 -10.81 15.82
CA ASP A 165 -13.20 -10.04 16.81
C ASP A 165 -13.01 -8.53 16.58
N THR A 166 -11.79 -8.08 16.28
CA THR A 166 -11.50 -6.67 15.98
C THR A 166 -12.18 -6.20 14.69
N ILE A 167 -12.17 -7.01 13.61
CA ILE A 167 -12.81 -6.65 12.34
C ILE A 167 -14.33 -6.60 12.48
N ILE A 168 -14.93 -7.58 13.16
CA ILE A 168 -16.38 -7.64 13.36
C ILE A 168 -16.88 -6.56 14.33
N ALA A 169 -16.05 -6.16 15.30
CA ALA A 169 -16.37 -5.07 16.21
C ALA A 169 -16.35 -3.68 15.54
N SER A 170 -15.86 -3.56 14.31
CA SER A 170 -15.69 -2.25 13.64
C SER A 170 -16.19 -2.28 12.19
N GLU A 171 -17.35 -1.66 11.94
CA GLU A 171 -17.94 -1.46 10.60
C GLU A 171 -16.92 -0.95 9.54
N PRO A 172 -16.12 0.11 9.79
CA PRO A 172 -15.14 0.55 8.80
C PRO A 172 -14.01 -0.47 8.55
N MET A 173 -13.61 -1.27 9.55
CA MET A 173 -12.63 -2.36 9.35
C MET A 173 -13.22 -3.50 8.54
N TYR A 174 -14.49 -3.86 8.79
CA TYR A 174 -15.23 -4.83 7.98
C TYR A 174 -15.25 -4.41 6.51
N HIS A 175 -15.60 -3.15 6.22
CA HIS A 175 -15.62 -2.66 4.83
C HIS A 175 -14.22 -2.57 4.20
N ALA A 176 -13.19 -2.18 4.96
CA ALA A 176 -11.81 -2.15 4.44
C ALA A 176 -11.30 -3.58 4.10
N SER A 177 -11.52 -4.55 5.00
CA SER A 177 -11.13 -5.95 4.79
C SER A 177 -11.96 -6.64 3.70
N SER A 178 -13.26 -6.36 3.61
CA SER A 178 -14.12 -6.85 2.54
C SER A 178 -13.69 -6.31 1.18
N GLY A 179 -13.33 -5.02 1.10
CA GLY A 179 -12.83 -4.40 -0.12
C GLY A 179 -11.57 -5.10 -0.66
N LEU A 180 -10.67 -5.52 0.23
CA LEU A 180 -9.48 -6.30 -0.12
C LEU A 180 -9.84 -7.66 -0.74
N CYS A 181 -10.82 -8.36 -0.15
CA CYS A 181 -11.27 -9.65 -0.65
C CYS A 181 -11.94 -9.54 -2.02
N ILE A 182 -12.83 -8.56 -2.18
CA ILE A 182 -13.52 -8.30 -3.45
C ILE A 182 -12.50 -7.95 -4.54
N SER A 183 -11.50 -7.12 -4.22
CA SER A 183 -10.45 -6.74 -5.15
C SER A 183 -9.62 -7.95 -5.58
N PHE A 184 -9.23 -8.82 -4.64
CA PHE A 184 -8.48 -10.03 -4.94
C PHE A 184 -9.29 -11.02 -5.79
N ASP A 185 -10.53 -11.30 -5.41
CA ASP A 185 -11.43 -12.21 -6.15
C ASP A 185 -11.67 -11.73 -7.59
N THR A 186 -11.90 -10.42 -7.76
CA THR A 186 -12.00 -9.80 -9.08
C THR A 186 -10.71 -10.01 -9.88
N GLY A 187 -9.55 -9.76 -9.28
CA GLY A 187 -8.25 -9.93 -9.93
C GLY A 187 -7.97 -11.38 -10.36
N VAL A 188 -8.36 -12.35 -9.53
CA VAL A 188 -8.29 -13.78 -9.85
C VAL A 188 -9.20 -14.13 -11.03
N LYS A 189 -10.46 -13.68 -11.01
CA LYS A 189 -11.46 -13.96 -12.05
C LYS A 189 -11.13 -13.32 -13.40
N ALA A 190 -10.65 -12.08 -13.40
CA ALA A 190 -10.28 -11.36 -14.61
C ALA A 190 -8.98 -11.88 -15.25
N GLY A 191 -8.23 -12.73 -14.53
CA GLY A 191 -6.82 -12.98 -14.80
C GLY A 191 -6.01 -11.71 -14.50
N PHE A 192 -4.91 -11.81 -13.76
CA PHE A 192 -4.02 -10.67 -13.49
C PHE A 192 -3.35 -10.20 -14.80
N THR A 193 -4.09 -9.49 -15.65
CA THR A 193 -3.67 -9.03 -16.97
C THR A 193 -2.83 -7.78 -16.80
N ASN A 194 -1.54 -7.87 -17.14
CA ASN A 194 -0.57 -6.77 -17.32
C ASN A 194 -0.53 -5.62 -16.28
N GLY A 195 -0.96 -5.84 -15.03
CA GLY A 195 -0.90 -4.83 -13.97
C GLY A 195 -1.91 -3.69 -14.10
N THR A 196 -3.10 -3.99 -14.64
CA THR A 196 -4.26 -3.11 -14.59
C THR A 196 -5.45 -3.84 -13.97
N CYS A 197 -5.48 -3.96 -12.64
CA CYS A 197 -6.67 -4.37 -11.92
C CYS A 197 -7.64 -3.18 -11.93
N HIS A 198 -8.71 -3.27 -12.73
CA HIS A 198 -9.76 -2.26 -12.71
C HIS A 198 -10.47 -2.30 -11.35
N VAL A 199 -10.47 -1.18 -10.63
CA VAL A 199 -11.26 -1.03 -9.40
C VAL A 199 -12.73 -1.21 -9.77
N THR A 200 -13.36 -2.26 -9.26
CA THR A 200 -14.78 -2.50 -9.52
C THR A 200 -15.66 -1.53 -8.72
N PRO A 201 -16.91 -1.30 -9.14
CA PRO A 201 -17.86 -0.52 -8.34
C PRO A 201 -18.01 -1.03 -6.91
N GLU A 202 -17.94 -2.34 -6.68
CA GLU A 202 -18.05 -2.97 -5.37
C GLU A 202 -16.85 -2.64 -4.47
N VAL A 203 -15.62 -2.67 -5.02
CA VAL A 203 -14.42 -2.23 -4.30
C VAL A 203 -14.51 -0.75 -3.94
N ARG A 204 -14.98 0.11 -4.87
CA ARG A 204 -15.19 1.55 -4.61
C ARG A 204 -16.21 1.76 -3.50
N LYS A 205 -17.34 1.05 -3.53
CA LYS A 205 -18.39 1.12 -2.50
C LYS A 205 -17.84 0.72 -1.13
N SER A 206 -17.13 -0.40 -1.03
CA SER A 206 -16.54 -0.86 0.23
C SER A 206 -15.53 0.15 0.78
N ARG A 207 -14.69 0.73 -0.07
CA ARG A 207 -13.76 1.80 0.31
C ARG A 207 -14.48 3.04 0.83
N LEU A 208 -15.54 3.50 0.16
CA LEU A 208 -16.31 4.67 0.57
C LEU A 208 -16.96 4.46 1.94
N LEU A 209 -17.57 3.30 2.18
CA LEU A 209 -18.18 2.96 3.46
C LEU A 209 -17.14 2.93 4.59
N ALA A 210 -15.96 2.35 4.34
CA ALA A 210 -14.86 2.37 5.30
C ALA A 210 -14.38 3.80 5.63
N LEU A 211 -14.24 4.67 4.61
CA LEU A 211 -13.85 6.06 4.81
C LEU A 211 -14.91 6.90 5.54
N GLN A 212 -16.20 6.64 5.27
CA GLN A 212 -17.32 7.28 5.97
C GLN A 212 -17.37 6.84 7.43
N GLY A 213 -17.24 5.54 7.70
CA GLY A 213 -17.21 4.98 9.06
C GLY A 213 -15.98 5.39 9.87
N LEU A 214 -14.88 5.78 9.21
CA LEU A 214 -13.67 6.31 9.85
C LEU A 214 -13.83 7.76 10.35
N GLN A 215 -14.69 8.58 9.72
CA GLN A 215 -14.82 10.01 10.07
C GLN A 215 -15.14 10.27 11.55
N PRO A 216 -16.09 9.56 12.19
CA PRO A 216 -16.40 9.77 13.60
C PRO A 216 -15.21 9.47 14.53
N TYR A 217 -14.40 8.46 14.19
CA TYR A 217 -13.20 8.13 14.97
C TYR A 217 -12.18 9.27 14.92
N ILE A 218 -11.96 9.85 13.73
CA ILE A 218 -11.05 10.99 13.56
C ILE A 218 -11.58 12.21 14.32
N ALA A 219 -12.89 12.50 14.21
CA ALA A 219 -13.51 13.62 14.90
C ALA A 219 -13.38 13.50 16.43
N ASP A 220 -13.58 12.31 16.98
CA ASP A 220 -13.42 12.05 18.41
C ASP A 220 -11.98 12.23 18.88
N LEU A 221 -11.00 11.72 18.11
CA LEU A 221 -9.58 11.88 18.43
C LEU A 221 -9.12 13.34 18.45
N GLN A 222 -9.79 14.22 17.71
CA GLN A 222 -9.51 15.66 17.70
C GLN A 222 -10.02 16.36 18.98
N GLN A 223 -10.99 15.81 19.70
CA GLN A 223 -11.67 16.48 20.81
C GLN A 223 -10.89 16.54 22.15
N ARG A 224 -9.62 16.10 22.20
CA ARG A 224 -8.66 16.23 23.34
C ARG A 224 -9.12 15.74 24.74
N ARG A 225 -10.30 15.13 24.91
CA ARG A 225 -10.73 14.56 26.19
C ARG A 225 -10.16 13.16 26.38
N VAL A 226 -9.25 13.01 27.34
CA VAL A 226 -8.65 11.74 27.73
C VAL A 226 -9.69 10.91 28.50
N GLN A 227 -10.17 9.84 27.88
CA GLN A 227 -10.91 8.76 28.52
C GLN A 227 -10.33 7.43 28.03
N ASN A 228 -10.45 6.34 28.79
CA ASN A 228 -9.95 5.01 28.38
C ASN A 228 -10.54 4.54 27.02
N SER A 229 -11.72 5.03 26.66
CA SER A 229 -12.33 4.83 25.34
C SER A 229 -11.57 5.51 24.18
N SER A 230 -10.71 6.48 24.46
CA SER A 230 -9.87 7.20 23.49
C SER A 230 -8.77 6.33 22.92
N LEU A 231 -8.10 5.52 23.76
CA LEU A 231 -7.02 4.64 23.31
C LEU A 231 -7.55 3.55 22.38
N LEU A 232 -8.66 2.89 22.76
CA LEU A 232 -9.32 1.90 21.92
C LEU A 232 -9.69 2.46 20.54
N LYS A 233 -10.29 3.65 20.52
CA LYS A 233 -10.63 4.35 19.27
C LYS A 233 -9.39 4.68 18.45
N ALA A 234 -8.29 5.08 19.07
CA ALA A 234 -7.03 5.34 18.38
C ALA A 234 -6.43 4.08 17.75
N ILE A 235 -6.46 2.95 18.49
CA ILE A 235 -6.02 1.64 17.99
C ILE A 235 -6.87 1.23 16.77
N HIS A 236 -8.19 1.32 16.87
CA HIS A 236 -9.09 1.05 15.74
C HIS A 236 -8.82 1.98 14.56
N THR A 237 -8.60 3.28 14.82
CA THR A 237 -8.29 4.27 13.77
C THR A 237 -7.04 3.88 12.98
N VAL A 238 -5.94 3.55 13.66
CA VAL A 238 -4.70 3.09 13.00
C VAL A 238 -4.96 1.81 12.20
N SER A 239 -5.71 0.87 12.78
CA SER A 239 -6.04 -0.42 12.15
C SER A 239 -6.83 -0.23 10.85
N ILE A 240 -7.87 0.62 10.87
CA ILE A 240 -8.68 0.97 9.68
C ILE A 240 -7.81 1.61 8.61
N ILE A 241 -6.98 2.60 8.98
CA ILE A 241 -6.11 3.31 8.03
C ILE A 241 -5.10 2.36 7.37
N LEU A 242 -4.55 1.40 8.11
CA LEU A 242 -3.61 0.41 7.55
C LEU A 242 -4.29 -0.65 6.68
N LEU A 243 -5.54 -1.02 6.98
CA LEU A 243 -6.32 -1.87 6.07
C LEU A 243 -6.71 -1.12 4.79
N LEU A 244 -7.02 0.18 4.89
CA LEU A 244 -7.26 1.05 3.72
C LEU A 244 -5.99 1.23 2.88
N SER A 245 -4.83 1.46 3.51
CA SER A 245 -3.56 1.53 2.78
C SER A 245 -3.26 0.21 2.07
N SER A 246 -3.51 -0.91 2.74
CA SER A 246 -3.41 -2.25 2.16
C SER A 246 -4.33 -2.39 0.94
N LEU A 247 -5.59 -1.95 1.01
CA LEU A 247 -6.50 -1.94 -0.14
C LEU A 247 -5.94 -1.13 -1.32
N GLU A 248 -5.30 0.01 -1.07
CA GLU A 248 -4.73 0.83 -2.14
C GLU A 248 -3.44 0.25 -2.72
N ILE A 249 -2.57 -0.30 -1.87
CA ILE A 249 -1.29 -0.90 -2.25
C ILE A 249 -1.50 -2.18 -3.06
N TYR A 250 -2.42 -3.04 -2.63
CA TYR A 250 -2.65 -4.36 -3.23
C TYR A 250 -3.79 -4.40 -4.24
N GLY A 251 -4.76 -3.48 -4.16
CA GLY A 251 -5.91 -3.42 -5.06
C GLY A 251 -5.69 -2.60 -6.34
N GLU A 252 -4.45 -2.16 -6.61
CA GLU A 252 -4.06 -1.23 -7.69
C GLU A 252 -5.00 -0.03 -7.87
N THR A 253 -5.70 0.37 -6.80
CA THR A 253 -6.61 1.50 -6.87
C THR A 253 -5.78 2.77 -7.10
N GLU A 254 -6.26 3.70 -7.93
CA GLU A 254 -5.70 5.05 -8.03
C GLU A 254 -5.91 5.76 -6.68
N GLY A 255 -5.00 5.49 -5.73
CA GLY A 255 -5.03 5.99 -4.37
C GLY A 255 -3.66 6.51 -3.99
N THR A 256 -3.67 7.56 -3.18
CA THR A 256 -2.48 8.10 -2.53
C THR A 256 -2.27 7.33 -1.23
N TRP A 257 -1.76 6.09 -1.33
CA TRP A 257 -1.40 5.26 -0.16
C TRP A 257 -0.52 6.05 0.82
N GLU A 258 0.22 7.02 0.28
CA GLU A 258 1.01 7.99 1.00
C GLU A 258 0.22 8.72 2.08
N VAL A 259 -1.02 9.12 1.77
CA VAL A 259 -1.92 9.83 2.68
C VAL A 259 -2.33 8.93 3.83
N HIS A 260 -2.66 7.66 3.57
CA HIS A 260 -3.04 6.70 4.62
C HIS A 260 -1.88 6.42 5.56
N ILE A 261 -0.71 6.06 5.02
CA ILE A 261 0.45 5.79 5.87
C ILE A 261 0.86 7.05 6.65
N ASN A 262 0.76 8.23 6.05
CA ASN A 262 1.00 9.47 6.79
C ASN A 262 -0.08 9.76 7.85
N ALA A 263 -1.34 9.41 7.61
CA ALA A 263 -2.41 9.55 8.61
C ALA A 263 -2.19 8.58 9.77
N ALA A 264 -1.82 7.33 9.50
CA ALA A 264 -1.49 6.34 10.53
C ALA A 264 -0.37 6.83 11.45
N GLY A 265 0.71 7.36 10.88
CA GLY A 265 1.81 7.97 11.66
C GLY A 265 1.32 9.11 12.56
N THR A 266 0.40 9.95 12.08
CA THR A 266 -0.16 11.07 12.88
C THR A 266 -1.02 10.57 14.04
N VAL A 267 -1.72 9.45 13.87
CA VAL A 267 -2.50 8.84 14.96
C VAL A 267 -1.58 8.17 15.96
N LEU A 268 -0.49 7.53 15.53
CA LEU A 268 0.53 7.00 16.45
C LEU A 268 1.23 8.12 17.24
N ASP A 269 1.53 9.25 16.60
CA ASP A 269 2.02 10.47 17.25
C ASP A 269 1.03 10.98 18.32
N LEU A 270 -0.28 10.82 18.09
CA LEU A 270 -1.31 11.18 19.06
C LEU A 270 -1.36 10.19 20.23
N ILE A 271 -1.31 8.88 19.95
CA ILE A 271 -1.29 7.83 20.98
C ILE A 271 -0.07 8.03 21.89
N GLU A 272 1.11 8.26 21.32
CA GLU A 272 2.33 8.49 22.07
C GLU A 272 2.21 9.69 23.00
N ARG A 273 1.68 10.82 22.50
CA ARG A 273 1.48 12.03 23.32
C ARG A 273 0.39 11.88 24.38
N GLN A 274 -0.67 11.11 24.11
CA GLN A 274 -1.76 10.90 25.07
C GLN A 274 -1.37 9.97 26.21
N LEU A 275 -0.43 9.05 25.96
CA LEU A 275 0.00 8.05 26.93
C LEU A 275 1.35 8.37 27.59
N ALA A 276 2.09 9.36 27.09
CA ALA A 276 3.37 9.76 27.65
C ALA A 276 3.24 10.09 29.14
N THR A 277 3.91 9.28 29.97
CA THR A 277 4.18 9.61 31.37
C THR A 277 5.55 10.31 31.45
N SER A 278 5.83 11.01 32.55
CA SER A 278 7.09 11.77 32.68
C SER A 278 8.35 10.92 32.55
N ASP A 279 8.24 9.62 32.81
CA ASP A 279 9.39 8.71 32.98
C ASP A 279 9.54 7.72 31.80
N SER A 280 8.53 7.62 30.91
CA SER A 280 8.52 6.66 29.81
C SER A 280 9.36 7.11 28.61
N VAL A 281 10.26 6.25 28.12
CA VAL A 281 11.02 6.48 26.86
C VAL A 281 10.10 6.39 25.64
N SER A 282 9.13 5.47 25.68
CA SER A 282 8.03 5.40 24.72
C SER A 282 6.81 4.76 25.35
N ALA A 283 5.68 5.47 25.30
CA ALA A 283 4.43 5.02 25.91
C ALA A 283 3.82 3.84 25.14
N ILE A 284 3.90 3.86 23.80
CA ILE A 284 3.56 2.68 22.99
C ILE A 284 4.51 1.53 23.34
N GLY A 285 5.81 1.79 23.52
CA GLY A 285 6.77 0.75 23.91
C GLY A 285 6.42 0.01 25.21
N GLU A 286 5.97 0.74 26.23
CA GLU A 286 5.50 0.16 27.49
C GLU A 286 4.27 -0.72 27.30
N LEU A 287 3.29 -0.28 26.51
CA LEU A 287 2.12 -1.09 26.18
C LEU A 287 2.47 -2.39 25.45
N LEU A 288 3.41 -2.32 24.50
CA LEU A 288 3.86 -3.48 23.74
C LEU A 288 4.67 -4.48 24.58
N SER A 289 5.30 -4.02 25.65
CA SER A 289 6.09 -4.86 26.56
C SER A 289 5.26 -5.57 27.63
N ASN A 290 3.93 -5.37 27.65
CA ASN A 290 3.03 -5.93 28.65
C ASN A 290 2.95 -7.47 28.56
N SER A 291 3.14 -8.16 29.69
CA SER A 291 3.19 -9.62 29.78
C SER A 291 1.85 -10.33 29.55
N THR A 292 0.71 -9.65 29.74
CA THR A 292 -0.64 -10.20 29.48
C THR A 292 -1.46 -9.23 28.62
N PRO A 293 -1.21 -9.18 27.30
CA PRO A 293 -1.84 -8.18 26.44
C PRO A 293 -3.31 -8.52 26.17
N SER A 294 -4.18 -7.50 26.26
CA SER A 294 -5.56 -7.60 25.78
C SER A 294 -5.59 -7.86 24.26
N PHE A 295 -6.77 -8.20 23.70
CA PHE A 295 -6.86 -8.43 22.25
C PHE A 295 -6.55 -7.15 21.44
N GLU A 296 -6.85 -5.98 22.00
CA GLU A 296 -6.59 -4.67 21.40
C GLU A 296 -5.11 -4.29 21.46
N ILE A 297 -4.41 -4.64 22.55
CA ILE A 297 -2.95 -4.47 22.64
C ILE A 297 -2.27 -5.40 21.62
N ARG A 298 -2.78 -6.63 21.43
CA ARG A 298 -2.31 -7.55 20.37
C ARG A 298 -2.55 -6.97 18.97
N ALA A 299 -3.71 -6.36 18.74
CA ALA A 299 -4.01 -5.67 17.50
C ALA A 299 -3.05 -4.49 17.28
N LEU A 300 -2.83 -3.66 18.31
CA LEU A 300 -1.90 -2.54 18.26
C LEU A 300 -0.48 -3.02 17.92
N ALA A 301 0.02 -4.06 18.59
CA ALA A 301 1.34 -4.62 18.31
C ALA A 301 1.48 -5.05 16.84
N PHE A 302 0.48 -5.75 16.32
CA PHE A 302 0.44 -6.19 14.94
C PHE A 302 0.42 -5.03 13.93
N PHE A 303 -0.45 -4.04 14.17
CA PHE A 303 -0.61 -2.90 13.29
C PHE A 303 0.56 -1.91 13.38
N VAL A 304 1.19 -1.74 14.55
CA VAL A 304 2.45 -0.98 14.69
C VAL A 304 3.57 -1.64 13.89
N ALA A 305 3.75 -2.96 14.01
CA ALA A 305 4.74 -3.67 13.19
C ALA A 305 4.46 -3.51 11.68
N THR A 306 3.18 -3.59 11.29
CA THR A 306 2.74 -3.37 9.91
C THR A 306 3.03 -1.95 9.43
N TYR A 307 2.76 -0.93 10.25
CA TYR A 307 3.07 0.46 9.95
C TYR A 307 4.57 0.66 9.78
N VAL A 308 5.39 0.24 10.76
CA VAL A 308 6.84 0.44 10.76
C VAL A 308 7.49 -0.26 9.57
N TRP A 309 7.03 -1.47 9.23
CA TRP A 309 7.47 -2.18 8.04
C TRP A 309 7.18 -1.38 6.77
N THR A 310 5.96 -0.89 6.64
CA THR A 310 5.50 -0.16 5.45
C THR A 310 6.20 1.20 5.34
N ASP A 311 6.36 1.93 6.43
CA ASP A 311 7.01 3.25 6.50
C ASP A 311 8.50 3.17 6.13
N ILE A 312 9.24 2.20 6.69
CA ILE A 312 10.67 2.02 6.37
C ILE A 312 10.85 1.69 4.88
N LEU A 313 10.03 0.79 4.33
CA LEU A 313 10.13 0.42 2.92
C LEU A 313 9.69 1.55 2.00
N ALA A 314 8.64 2.28 2.36
CA ALA A 314 8.18 3.46 1.64
C ALA A 314 9.27 4.53 1.58
N GLU A 315 9.91 4.85 2.70
CA GLU A 315 11.00 5.82 2.72
C GLU A 315 12.22 5.33 1.93
N ALA A 316 12.58 4.05 2.03
CA ALA A 316 13.68 3.48 1.25
C ALA A 316 13.41 3.50 -0.27
N ALA A 317 12.14 3.39 -0.68
CA ALA A 317 11.75 3.37 -2.09
C ALA A 317 11.55 4.78 -2.68
N HIS A 318 10.93 5.68 -1.94
CA HIS A 318 10.51 7.01 -2.42
C HIS A 318 11.35 8.17 -1.86
N GLY A 319 12.27 7.89 -0.93
CA GLY A 319 13.06 8.91 -0.26
C GLY A 319 12.23 9.77 0.69
N THR A 320 12.75 10.96 0.95
CA THR A 320 12.26 11.86 2.00
C THR A 320 11.04 12.68 1.58
N SER A 321 10.74 12.77 0.29
CA SER A 321 9.58 13.51 -0.23
C SER A 321 8.24 12.93 0.23
N TYR A 322 8.23 11.65 0.62
CA TYR A 322 7.04 10.96 1.09
C TYR A 322 6.77 11.17 2.61
N SER A 323 7.83 11.16 3.42
CA SER A 323 7.74 11.02 4.88
C SER A 323 7.73 12.37 5.59
N LYS A 324 6.74 12.61 6.46
CA LYS A 324 6.68 13.79 7.34
C LYS A 324 7.45 13.51 8.64
N PRO A 325 8.05 14.53 9.30
CA PRO A 325 8.63 14.37 10.63
C PRO A 325 7.60 13.78 11.61
N ARG A 326 8.03 12.78 12.40
CA ARG A 326 7.20 12.06 13.38
C ARG A 326 7.74 12.22 14.79
N THR A 327 6.83 12.25 15.75
CA THR A 327 7.16 12.16 17.18
C THR A 327 7.30 10.71 17.65
N PHE A 328 6.55 9.79 17.03
CA PHE A 328 6.66 8.36 17.27
C PHE A 328 7.98 7.84 16.66
N ASP A 329 9.02 7.71 17.50
CA ASP A 329 10.30 7.11 17.13
C ASP A 329 10.28 5.60 17.38
N TYR A 330 10.16 4.83 16.30
CA TYR A 330 10.15 3.37 16.36
C TYR A 330 11.55 2.73 16.36
N LEU A 331 12.64 3.49 16.15
CA LEU A 331 13.99 2.91 16.14
C LEU A 331 14.40 2.31 17.50
N PRO A 332 14.17 2.98 18.65
CA PRO A 332 14.40 2.38 19.97
C PRO A 332 13.57 1.11 20.18
N LEU A 333 12.31 1.11 19.74
CA LEU A 333 11.40 -0.03 19.87
C LEU A 333 11.90 -1.26 19.09
N LEU A 334 12.45 -1.05 17.89
CA LEU A 334 13.08 -2.12 17.11
C LEU A 334 14.38 -2.63 17.76
N ARG A 335 15.17 -1.74 18.37
CA ARG A 335 16.45 -2.12 19.01
C ARG A 335 16.25 -2.94 20.28
N ASN A 336 15.19 -2.65 21.02
CA ASN A 336 14.85 -3.32 22.27
C ASN A 336 13.90 -4.50 22.06
N ASP A 337 13.66 -4.92 20.80
CA ASP A 337 12.77 -6.01 20.42
C ASP A 337 11.31 -5.88 20.93
N ALA A 338 10.87 -4.65 21.23
CA ALA A 338 9.47 -4.37 21.58
C ALA A 338 8.51 -4.55 20.40
N ILE A 339 9.03 -4.49 19.16
CA ILE A 339 8.29 -4.78 17.92
C ILE A 339 8.80 -6.10 17.35
N ASP A 340 7.92 -7.08 17.18
CA ASP A 340 8.28 -8.40 16.64
C ASP A 340 8.15 -8.46 15.11
N MET A 341 9.14 -7.93 14.38
CA MET A 341 9.17 -8.05 12.91
C MET A 341 9.39 -9.48 12.45
N ARG A 342 10.06 -10.32 13.25
CA ARG A 342 10.42 -11.68 12.83
C ARG A 342 9.18 -12.54 12.70
N SER A 343 8.32 -12.53 13.70
CA SER A 343 7.08 -13.32 13.67
C SER A 343 6.08 -12.77 12.67
N ILE A 344 5.98 -11.45 12.52
CA ILE A 344 4.94 -10.83 11.68
C ILE A 344 5.36 -10.80 10.20
N MET A 345 6.59 -10.36 9.92
CA MET A 345 7.09 -10.08 8.57
C MET A 345 8.18 -11.06 8.09
N GLY A 346 8.67 -11.96 8.96
CA GLY A 346 9.75 -12.90 8.62
C GLY A 346 11.12 -12.25 8.54
N CYS A 347 11.27 -11.05 9.09
CA CYS A 347 12.48 -10.23 8.98
C CYS A 347 13.00 -9.87 10.37
N GLN A 348 14.32 -9.95 10.58
CA GLN A 348 14.90 -9.50 11.84
C GLN A 348 14.81 -7.98 11.98
N ASN A 349 14.62 -7.48 13.21
CA ASN A 349 14.61 -6.05 13.51
C ASN A 349 15.89 -5.35 13.03
N SER A 350 17.04 -6.01 13.18
CA SER A 350 18.35 -5.55 12.71
C SER A 350 18.39 -5.19 11.22
N VAL A 351 17.70 -5.97 10.38
CA VAL A 351 17.62 -5.71 8.93
C VAL A 351 16.79 -4.46 8.65
N MET A 352 15.66 -4.29 9.34
CA MET A 352 14.80 -3.10 9.18
C MET A 352 15.51 -1.84 9.68
N ILE A 353 16.23 -1.94 10.79
CA ILE A 353 17.10 -0.86 11.30
C ILE A 353 18.14 -0.49 10.26
N ALA A 354 18.82 -1.47 9.64
CA ALA A 354 19.82 -1.20 8.62
C ALA A 354 19.23 -0.48 7.39
N ILE A 355 18.06 -0.91 6.90
CA ILE A 355 17.35 -0.23 5.79
C ILE A 355 17.04 1.22 6.16
N LYS A 356 16.47 1.45 7.35
CA LYS A 356 16.16 2.80 7.83
C LYS A 356 17.42 3.66 7.96
N GLN A 357 18.51 3.11 8.47
CA GLN A 357 19.79 3.82 8.61
C GLN A 357 20.38 4.22 7.25
N VAL A 358 20.23 3.38 6.21
CA VAL A 358 20.61 3.74 4.84
C VAL A 358 19.80 4.96 4.36
N SER A 359 18.48 4.96 4.55
CA SER A 359 17.62 6.08 4.16
C SER A 359 17.98 7.38 4.91
N LEU A 360 18.26 7.30 6.21
CA LEU A 360 18.69 8.45 7.02
C LEU A 360 20.07 8.98 6.60
N LEU A 361 20.99 8.10 6.24
CA LEU A 361 22.32 8.47 5.76
C LEU A 361 22.24 9.17 4.41
N PHE A 362 21.40 8.66 3.49
CA PHE A 362 21.12 9.31 2.21
C PHE A 362 20.63 10.75 2.41
N ARG A 363 19.67 10.96 3.31
CA ARG A 363 19.15 12.29 3.70
C ARG A 363 20.24 13.22 4.26
N SER A 364 21.11 12.71 5.14
CA SER A 364 22.19 13.50 5.74
C SER A 364 23.22 13.96 4.70
N MET A 365 23.49 13.13 3.68
CA MET A 365 24.35 13.50 2.56
C MET A 365 23.72 14.57 1.65
N GLU A 366 22.41 14.51 1.39
CA GLU A 366 21.69 15.57 0.66
C GLU A 366 21.74 16.92 1.38
N ASN A 367 21.75 16.90 2.72
CA ASN A 367 21.82 18.10 3.57
C ASN A 367 23.25 18.65 3.79
N GLY A 368 24.27 18.11 3.11
CA GLY A 368 25.64 18.65 3.13
C GLY A 368 26.51 18.29 4.34
N GLN A 369 26.14 17.28 5.13
CA GLN A 369 26.89 16.84 6.33
C GLN A 369 27.98 15.78 6.01
N GLN A 370 28.92 16.09 5.11
CA GLN A 370 29.84 15.11 4.51
C GLN A 370 30.76 14.33 5.49
N ARG A 371 31.33 14.99 6.51
CA ARG A 371 32.34 14.36 7.40
C ARG A 371 31.71 13.29 8.32
N GLU A 372 30.64 13.66 9.01
CA GLU A 372 29.91 12.74 9.89
C GLU A 372 29.22 11.61 9.10
N ALA A 373 28.76 11.90 7.87
CA ALA A 373 28.22 10.89 6.97
C ALA A 373 29.26 9.81 6.63
N THR A 374 30.55 10.16 6.51
CA THR A 374 31.61 9.20 6.12
C THR A 374 31.84 8.14 7.20
N GLU A 375 31.89 8.54 8.48
CA GLU A 375 32.06 7.61 9.60
C GLU A 375 30.83 6.73 9.80
N ARG A 376 29.63 7.34 9.75
CA ARG A 376 28.36 6.60 9.81
C ARG A 376 28.22 5.61 8.65
N THR A 377 28.70 5.95 7.45
CA THR A 377 28.69 5.05 6.28
C THR A 377 29.55 3.82 6.54
N LYS A 378 30.76 3.99 7.10
CA LYS A 378 31.65 2.87 7.43
C LYS A 378 31.04 1.94 8.47
N ALA A 379 30.47 2.50 9.54
CA ALA A 379 29.81 1.73 10.59
C ALA A 379 28.60 0.95 10.05
N LEU A 380 27.76 1.60 9.22
CA LEU A 380 26.60 0.97 8.61
C LEU A 380 27.00 -0.15 7.63
N ALA A 381 28.01 0.09 6.80
CA ALA A 381 28.52 -0.93 5.87
C ALA A 381 29.07 -2.16 6.60
N PHE A 382 29.75 -1.96 7.74
CA PHE A 382 30.20 -3.05 8.59
C PHE A 382 29.02 -3.85 9.17
N SER A 383 28.01 -3.15 9.71
CA SER A 383 26.78 -3.79 10.24
C SER A 383 26.05 -4.61 9.17
N ILE A 384 25.86 -4.05 7.97
CA ILE A 384 25.22 -4.76 6.84
C ILE A 384 26.00 -6.02 6.45
N ARG A 385 27.34 -5.94 6.38
CA ARG A 385 28.17 -7.12 6.09
C ARG A 385 28.02 -8.20 7.15
N HIS A 386 27.99 -7.81 8.43
CA HIS A 386 27.75 -8.75 9.53
C HIS A 386 26.40 -9.47 9.38
N LEU A 387 25.32 -8.72 9.09
CA LEU A 387 24.00 -9.31 8.87
C LEU A 387 23.96 -10.29 7.70
N ILE A 388 24.61 -9.95 6.58
CA ILE A 388 24.72 -10.84 5.42
C ILE A 388 25.48 -12.12 5.80
N HIS A 389 26.59 -11.99 6.52
CA HIS A 389 27.39 -13.13 6.96
C HIS A 389 26.61 -14.04 7.92
N GLU A 390 25.91 -13.46 8.90
CA GLU A 390 25.08 -14.20 9.85
C GLU A 390 23.95 -14.97 9.13
N ALA A 391 23.24 -14.31 8.21
CA ALA A 391 22.19 -14.95 7.41
C ALA A 391 22.74 -16.09 6.54
N THR A 392 23.92 -15.89 5.93
CA THR A 392 24.59 -16.90 5.10
C THR A 392 24.99 -18.11 5.93
N SER A 393 25.61 -17.88 7.10
CA SER A 393 26.01 -18.92 8.05
C SER A 393 24.82 -19.74 8.58
N ALA A 394 23.74 -19.04 8.97
CA ALA A 394 22.51 -19.70 9.42
C ALA A 394 21.90 -20.58 8.33
N PHE A 395 21.92 -20.12 7.07
CA PHE A 395 21.44 -20.89 5.93
C PHE A 395 22.31 -22.12 5.65
N THR A 396 23.64 -21.99 5.66
CA THR A 396 24.56 -23.12 5.45
C THR A 396 24.46 -24.18 6.54
N ASN A 397 24.31 -23.77 7.80
CA ASN A 397 24.21 -24.69 8.94
C ASN A 397 22.88 -25.46 8.95
N SER A 398 21.79 -24.84 8.48
CA SER A 398 20.48 -25.50 8.38
C SER A 398 20.34 -26.40 7.14
N HIS A 399 21.23 -26.27 6.16
CA HIS A 399 21.18 -27.04 4.90
C HIS A 399 22.57 -27.55 4.46
N PRO A 400 23.19 -28.46 5.24
CA PRO A 400 24.56 -28.92 4.99
C PRO A 400 24.76 -29.61 3.63
N GLY A 401 23.68 -30.08 2.96
CA GLY A 401 23.73 -30.75 1.66
C GLY A 401 23.71 -29.84 0.41
N LEU A 402 23.47 -28.53 0.54
CA LEU A 402 23.33 -27.61 -0.60
C LEU A 402 24.65 -26.92 -1.03
N VAL A 403 25.76 -27.22 -0.36
CA VAL A 403 27.08 -26.58 -0.55
C VAL A 403 27.72 -26.87 -1.93
N ARG A 404 27.15 -27.76 -2.74
CA ARG A 404 27.68 -28.16 -4.07
C ARG A 404 26.94 -27.60 -5.29
N MET A 405 26.19 -26.51 -5.16
CA MET A 405 25.61 -25.84 -6.34
C MET A 405 26.15 -24.42 -6.56
N PRO A 406 26.58 -24.08 -7.79
CA PRO A 406 27.00 -22.72 -8.11
C PRO A 406 25.83 -21.75 -7.91
N LEU A 407 26.15 -20.53 -7.43
CA LEU A 407 25.23 -19.43 -7.04
C LEU A 407 24.12 -19.06 -8.05
N GLN A 408 24.08 -19.65 -9.24
CA GLN A 408 23.06 -19.41 -10.26
C GLN A 408 21.78 -20.26 -10.08
N SER A 409 21.81 -21.37 -9.34
CA SER A 409 20.65 -22.29 -9.24
C SER A 409 19.82 -22.17 -7.95
N THR A 410 20.25 -21.40 -6.95
CA THR A 410 19.56 -21.28 -5.65
C THR A 410 18.46 -20.20 -5.59
N CYS A 411 18.23 -19.44 -6.66
CA CYS A 411 17.15 -18.42 -6.72
C CYS A 411 15.70 -18.97 -6.66
N ARG A 412 15.47 -20.27 -6.45
CA ARG A 412 14.13 -20.88 -6.40
C ARG A 412 13.62 -21.23 -5.00
N LEU A 413 14.33 -20.89 -3.92
CA LEU A 413 13.80 -21.03 -2.56
C LEU A 413 13.48 -19.64 -2.00
N LEU A 414 12.18 -19.40 -1.78
CA LEU A 414 11.55 -18.15 -1.36
C LEU A 414 11.98 -17.76 0.06
N PRO A 415 12.91 -16.81 0.23
CA PRO A 415 12.55 -15.62 1.03
C PRO A 415 12.87 -14.22 0.43
N PRO A 416 13.83 -13.97 -0.49
CA PRO A 416 14.12 -12.60 -0.96
C PRO A 416 13.08 -12.06 -1.96
N MET A 417 12.22 -12.93 -2.50
CA MET A 417 11.21 -12.56 -3.49
C MET A 417 10.11 -11.64 -2.94
N ARG A 418 9.83 -11.65 -1.62
CA ARG A 418 8.76 -10.80 -1.04
C ARG A 418 9.24 -9.39 -0.70
N LEU A 419 10.48 -9.22 -0.22
CA LEU A 419 11.08 -7.89 -0.10
C LEU A 419 11.22 -7.24 -1.49
N LEU A 420 11.65 -8.01 -2.49
CA LEU A 420 11.68 -7.56 -3.89
C LEU A 420 10.29 -7.30 -4.47
N LYS A 421 9.25 -8.04 -4.07
CA LYS A 421 7.86 -7.80 -4.49
C LYS A 421 7.27 -6.58 -3.78
N ALA A 422 7.53 -6.37 -2.49
CA ALA A 422 7.18 -5.15 -1.75
C ALA A 422 7.89 -3.93 -2.36
N ILE A 423 9.20 -4.01 -2.59
CA ILE A 423 9.98 -2.99 -3.30
C ILE A 423 9.47 -2.83 -4.75
N SER A 424 9.04 -3.89 -5.43
CA SER A 424 8.43 -3.81 -6.76
C SER A 424 7.03 -3.21 -6.75
N ILE A 425 6.27 -3.37 -5.68
CA ILE A 425 4.96 -2.74 -5.47
C ILE A 425 5.17 -1.23 -5.30
N PHE A 426 6.17 -0.82 -4.52
CA PHE A 426 6.54 0.59 -4.37
C PHE A 426 7.22 1.19 -5.63
N LYS A 427 8.02 0.42 -6.37
CA LYS A 427 8.69 0.86 -7.61
C LYS A 427 7.80 0.89 -8.86
N LYS A 428 6.57 0.37 -8.79
CA LYS A 428 5.67 0.31 -9.96
C LYS A 428 4.92 1.61 -10.26
N ARG A 429 5.15 2.69 -9.51
CA ARG A 429 4.68 4.04 -9.85
C ARG A 429 5.84 5.01 -10.03
#